data_AF-A0A800K6M8-F1
#
_entry.id   AF-A0A800K6M8-F1
#
_cell.length_a   1.000
_cell.length_b   1.000
_cell.length_c   1.000
_cell.angle_alpha   90.00
_cell.angle_beta   90.00
_cell.angle_gamma   90.00
#
_symmetry.space_group_name_H-M   'P 1'
#
loop_
_entity.id
_entity.type
_entity.pdbx_description
1 polymer ?
#
loop_
_entity_poly.entity_id
_entity_poly.type
_entity_poly.pdbx_seq_one_letter_code
_entity_poly.pdbx_strand_id
1 'polypeptide(L)'
;MSPAMLAGLAALPILLGGVLLVGFRIPAKWAMPAVYVTAVTIALGVWGMPLLDVAASTVQGLFLSFDLLWIIFGAILLLNTL
;
A
#
# COMPACT_ATOMS: atom_id res chain seq x y z
N MET A 1 23.12 6.40 -3.67
CA MET A 1 22.36 6.87 -2.49
C MET A 1 22.72 6.01 -1.29
N SER A 2 22.74 6.53 -0.06
CA SER A 2 22.94 5.68 1.11
C SER A 2 21.74 4.75 1.31
N PRO A 3 21.93 3.48 1.72
CA PRO A 3 20.83 2.55 1.97
C PRO A 3 19.80 3.08 2.98
N ALA A 4 20.26 3.84 3.97
CA ALA A 4 19.42 4.51 4.95
C ALA A 4 18.45 5.51 4.31
N MET A 5 18.87 6.23 3.27
CA MET A 5 18.01 7.19 2.59
C MET A 5 16.95 6.49 1.73
N LEU A 6 17.31 5.38 1.08
CA LEU A 6 16.35 4.56 0.32
C LEU A 6 15.32 3.91 1.25
N ALA A 7 15.74 3.44 2.43
CA ALA A 7 14.83 2.90 3.44
C ALA A 7 13.87 3.98 3.97
N GLY A 8 14.37 5.20 4.20
CA GLY A 8 13.53 6.34 4.60
C GLY A 8 12.46 6.68 3.55
N LEU A 9 12.83 6.66 2.28
CA LEU A 9 11.88 6.86 1.17
C LEU A 9 10.85 5.73 1.06
N ALA A 10 11.22 4.49 1.37
CA ALA A 10 10.26 3.37 1.42
C ALA A 10 9.24 3.49 2.55
N ALA A 11 9.60 4.17 3.65
CA ALA A 11 8.67 4.42 4.76
C ALA A 11 7.64 5.52 4.45
N LEU A 12 7.91 6.42 3.50
CA LEU A 12 7.05 7.58 3.22
C LEU A 12 5.60 7.22 2.88
N PRO A 13 5.31 6.30 1.93
CA PRO A 13 3.93 5.95 1.59
C PRO A 13 3.17 5.37 2.80
N ILE A 14 3.85 4.57 3.62
CA ILE A 14 3.28 3.94 4.82
C ILE A 14 2.96 5.01 5.87
N LEU A 15 3.91 5.90 6.15
CA LEU A 15 3.72 7.02 7.08
C LEU A 15 2.61 7.96 6.59
N LEU A 16 2.56 8.26 5.31
CA LEU A 16 1.55 9.13 4.70
C LEU A 16 0.15 8.51 4.85
N GLY A 17 0.01 7.20 4.64
CA GLY A 17 -1.25 6.49 4.89
C GLY A 17 -1.66 6.55 6.36
N GLY A 18 -0.74 6.26 7.29
CA GLY A 18 -0.99 6.36 8.72
C GLY A 18 -1.40 7.76 9.17
N VAL A 19 -0.70 8.79 8.70
CA VAL A 19 -0.98 10.19 9.04
C VAL A 19 -2.32 10.66 8.46
N LEU A 20 -2.63 10.34 7.20
CA LEU A 20 -3.90 10.75 6.56
C LEU A 20 -5.10 10.04 7.20
N LEU A 21 -5.00 8.74 7.46
CA LEU A 21 -6.11 7.92 7.97
C LEU A 21 -6.29 8.07 9.48
N VAL A 22 -5.21 8.04 10.26
CA VAL A 22 -5.28 8.05 11.74
C VAL A 22 -5.18 9.47 12.27
N GLY A 23 -4.27 10.29 11.73
CA GLY A 23 -4.06 11.67 12.16
C GLY A 23 -5.17 12.61 11.70
N PHE A 24 -5.35 12.73 10.39
CA PHE A 24 -6.34 13.64 9.79
C PHE A 24 -7.74 13.03 9.61
N ARG A 25 -7.91 11.72 9.84
CA ARG A 25 -9.18 10.99 9.66
C ARG A 25 -9.83 11.21 8.29
N ILE A 26 -9.02 11.36 7.26
CA ILE A 26 -9.49 11.49 5.88
C ILE A 26 -10.06 10.14 5.45
N PRO A 27 -11.19 10.10 4.72
CA PRO A 27 -11.79 8.84 4.33
C PRO A 27 -10.87 8.08 3.39
N ALA A 28 -10.82 6.75 3.56
CA ALA A 28 -9.89 5.86 2.85
C ALA A 28 -9.98 5.98 1.32
N LYS A 29 -11.16 6.36 0.79
CA LYS A 29 -11.37 6.64 -0.65
C LYS A 29 -10.41 7.68 -1.23
N TRP A 30 -9.91 8.62 -0.42
CA TRP A 30 -8.98 9.67 -0.86
C TRP A 30 -7.56 9.41 -0.39
N ALA A 31 -7.39 8.90 0.83
CA ALA A 31 -6.08 8.62 1.39
C ALA A 31 -5.35 7.49 0.64
N MET A 32 -6.06 6.41 0.28
CA MET A 32 -5.43 5.24 -0.35
C MET A 32 -4.91 5.53 -1.77
N PRO A 33 -5.65 6.23 -2.66
CA PRO A 33 -5.10 6.66 -3.95
C PRO A 33 -3.90 7.60 -3.80
N ALA A 34 -3.91 8.52 -2.82
CA ALA A 34 -2.79 9.42 -2.58
C ALA A 34 -1.51 8.66 -2.22
N VAL A 35 -1.61 7.68 -1.30
CA VAL A 35 -0.50 6.79 -0.92
C VAL A 35 0.05 6.03 -2.13
N TYR A 36 -0.85 5.48 -2.96
CA TYR A 36 -0.46 4.74 -4.16
C TYR A 36 0.30 5.62 -5.17
N VAL A 37 -0.20 6.84 -5.44
CA VAL A 37 0.48 7.80 -6.32
C VAL A 37 1.88 8.12 -5.78
N THR A 38 2.00 8.38 -4.47
CA THR A 38 3.31 8.60 -3.84
C THR A 38 4.24 7.39 -4.05
N ALA A 39 3.76 6.17 -3.81
CA ALA A 39 4.56 4.96 -4.02
C ALA A 39 5.05 4.80 -5.48
N VAL A 40 4.17 5.02 -6.45
CA VAL A 40 4.51 4.95 -7.89
C VAL A 40 5.54 6.01 -8.27
N THR A 41 5.38 7.25 -7.79
CA THR A 41 6.35 8.32 -8.08
C THR A 41 7.73 8.03 -7.53
N ILE A 42 7.83 7.41 -6.34
CA ILE A 42 9.10 7.00 -5.75
C ILE A 42 9.70 5.81 -6.53
N ALA A 43 8.88 4.83 -6.91
CA ALA A 43 9.34 3.66 -7.67
C ALA A 43 9.94 4.02 -9.03
N LEU A 44 9.26 4.92 -9.77
CA LEU A 44 9.73 5.36 -11.08
C LEU A 44 10.84 6.42 -10.99
N GLY A 45 10.74 7.36 -10.05
CA GLY A 45 11.65 8.50 -9.96
C GLY A 45 12.94 8.23 -9.19
N VAL A 46 12.89 7.42 -8.12
CA VAL A 46 14.05 7.19 -7.24
C VAL A 46 14.68 5.82 -7.45
N TRP A 47 13.86 4.76 -7.55
CA TRP A 47 14.38 3.40 -7.74
C TRP A 47 14.57 3.03 -9.21
N GLY A 48 14.07 3.83 -10.16
CA GLY A 48 14.24 3.58 -11.58
C GLY A 48 13.64 2.23 -12.01
N MET A 49 12.57 1.78 -11.35
CA MET A 49 11.89 0.54 -11.70
C MET A 49 11.27 0.66 -13.09
N PRO A 50 11.33 -0.38 -13.94
CA PRO A 50 10.67 -0.34 -15.23
C PRO A 50 9.16 -0.28 -15.05
N LEU A 51 8.49 0.41 -15.98
CA LEU A 51 7.04 0.63 -15.92
C LEU A 51 6.24 -0.69 -15.84
N LEU A 52 6.77 -1.74 -16.46
CA LEU A 52 6.18 -3.07 -16.46
C LEU A 52 6.15 -3.71 -15.05
N ASP A 53 7.21 -3.53 -14.26
CA ASP A 53 7.29 -4.06 -12.90
C ASP A 53 6.34 -3.32 -11.97
N VAL A 54 6.18 -2.00 -12.16
CA VAL A 54 5.20 -1.20 -11.42
C VAL A 54 3.78 -1.65 -11.77
N ALA A 55 3.47 -1.84 -13.06
CA ALA A 55 2.16 -2.32 -13.50
C ALA A 55 1.86 -3.74 -12.98
N ALA A 56 2.85 -4.64 -13.02
CA ALA A 56 2.74 -5.98 -12.45
C ALA A 56 2.47 -5.94 -10.94
N SER A 57 3.19 -5.06 -10.21
CA SER A 57 3.00 -4.86 -8.77
C SER A 57 1.60 -4.32 -8.43
N THR A 58 1.04 -3.44 -9.27
CA THR A 58 -0.33 -2.95 -9.11
C THR A 58 -1.35 -4.06 -9.25
N VAL A 59 -1.20 -4.91 -10.28
CA VAL A 59 -2.07 -6.08 -10.48
C VAL A 59 -1.92 -7.07 -9.32
N GLN A 60 -0.68 -7.32 -8.87
CA GLN A 60 -0.42 -8.15 -7.70
C GLN A 60 -1.10 -7.61 -6.44
N GLY A 61 -1.13 -6.28 -6.25
CA GLY A 61 -1.86 -5.65 -5.15
C GLY A 61 -3.36 -5.94 -5.14
N LEU A 62 -3.97 -6.13 -6.31
CA LEU A 62 -5.38 -6.54 -6.41
C LEU A 62 -5.57 -7.98 -5.93
N PHE A 63 -4.69 -8.91 -6.32
CA PHE A 63 -4.71 -10.28 -5.81
C PHE A 63 -4.50 -10.32 -4.29
N LEU A 64 -3.55 -9.52 -3.78
CA LEU A 64 -3.32 -9.38 -2.35
C LEU A 64 -4.58 -8.91 -1.61
N SER A 65 -5.36 -8.01 -2.23
CA SER A 65 -6.63 -7.55 -1.67
C SER A 65 -7.67 -8.68 -1.60
N PHE A 66 -7.74 -9.56 -2.60
CA PHE A 66 -8.58 -10.76 -2.54
C PHE A 66 -8.13 -11.74 -1.47
N ASP A 67 -6.82 -11.96 -1.33
CA ASP A 67 -6.26 -12.82 -0.28
C ASP A 67 -6.62 -12.29 1.12
N LEU A 68 -6.53 -10.97 1.31
CA LEU A 68 -6.96 -10.33 2.56
C LEU A 68 -8.46 -10.53 2.82
N LEU A 69 -9.30 -10.36 1.80
CA LEU A 69 -10.74 -10.64 1.94
C LEU A 69 -10.98 -12.10 2.30
N TRP A 70 -10.29 -13.05 1.66
CA TRP A 70 -10.42 -14.47 1.97
C TRP A 70 -10.05 -14.77 3.43
N ILE A 71 -8.93 -14.21 3.91
CA ILE A 71 -8.49 -14.35 5.30
C ILE A 71 -9.51 -13.73 6.27
N ILE A 72 -9.98 -12.52 6.00
CA ILE A 72 -10.93 -11.80 6.86
C ILE A 72 -12.29 -12.50 6.89
N PHE A 73 -12.84 -12.90 5.74
CA PHE A 73 -14.11 -13.62 5.67
C PHE A 73 -14.01 -14.99 6.33
N GLY A 74 -12.92 -15.72 6.12
CA GLY A 74 -12.66 -16.98 6.81
C GLY A 74 -12.63 -16.80 8.34
N ALA A 75 -11.95 -15.77 8.82
CA ALA A 75 -11.90 -15.45 10.25
C ALA A 75 -13.28 -15.06 10.80
N ILE A 76 -14.04 -14.21 10.11
CA ILE A 76 -15.40 -13.80 10.52
C ILE A 76 -16.35 -15.00 10.56
N LEU A 77 -16.26 -15.93 9.60
CA LEU A 77 -17.05 -17.15 9.60
C LEU A 77 -16.76 -17.99 10.84
N LEU A 78 -15.48 -18.25 11.13
CA LEU A 78 -15.09 -18.98 12.34
C LEU A 78 -15.57 -18.30 13.63
N LEU A 79 -15.49 -16.96 13.69
CA LEU A 79 -15.94 -16.16 14.83
C LEU A 79 -17.46 -16.21 15.06
N ASN A 80 -18.25 -16.44 14.02
CA ASN A 80 -19.72 -16.54 14.11
C ASN A 80 -20.23 -17.99 14.21
N THR A 81 -19.38 -18.98 13.91
CA THR A 81 -19.71 -20.40 14.05
C THR A 81 -19.23 -21.03 15.36
N LEU A 82 -18.32 -20.35 16.07
CA LEU A 82 -17.90 -20.67 17.45
C LEU A 82 -18.81 -19.94 18.45
#